data_AF-A0A2G5IY54-F1
#
_entry.id   AF-A0A2G5IY54-F1
#
_cell.length_a   1.000
_cell.length_b   1.000
_cell.length_c   1.000
_cell.angle_alpha   90.00
_cell.angle_beta   90.00
_cell.angle_gamma   90.00
#
_symmetry.space_group_name_H-M   'P 1'
#
loop_
_entity.id
_entity.type
_entity.pdbx_description
1 polymer ?
#
loop_
_entity_poly.entity_id
_entity_poly.type
_entity_poly.pdbx_seq_one_letter_code
_entity_poly.pdbx_strand_id
1 'polypeptide(L)'
;MSTATPTPRPAALLMSFSTSAGAVVEVSAVDRSSAPYRWTCSAGHDGGRAYASLPFCRDDAKAHAGECLGVAPDPAVVEKVRVALGYRAGWKPNRHLGEIATRLTVWSQVELNEIFERVGGTVTTREVERSTSDGSSTWMATEITLTVVVPGVGPVEVVTDIEDDPEHGYRTDVPVVAVARYRAAAAHCRALAADGDFDGCLPVQDEMAMCRCQLERAGRLDLIGAA
;
A
#
# COMPACT_ATOMS: atom_id res chain seq x y z
N MET A 1 -53.74 -13.49 25.55
CA MET A 1 -53.02 -13.09 24.33
C MET A 1 -51.56 -12.89 24.72
N SER A 2 -50.69 -13.88 24.48
CA SER A 2 -49.25 -13.76 24.72
C SER A 2 -48.59 -13.13 23.51
N THR A 3 -47.99 -11.96 23.70
CA THR A 3 -47.10 -11.33 22.72
C THR A 3 -45.78 -12.10 22.69
N ALA A 4 -45.46 -12.75 21.57
CA ALA A 4 -44.19 -13.40 21.38
C ALA A 4 -43.07 -12.35 21.30
N THR A 5 -42.07 -12.47 22.18
CA THR A 5 -40.87 -11.62 22.18
C THR A 5 -40.10 -11.84 20.87
N PRO A 6 -39.73 -10.79 20.12
CA PRO A 6 -38.99 -10.94 18.87
C PRO A 6 -37.61 -11.54 19.15
N THR A 7 -37.31 -12.66 18.48
CA THR A 7 -36.00 -13.30 18.54
C THR A 7 -34.95 -12.35 17.95
N PRO A 8 -33.83 -12.07 18.66
CA PRO A 8 -32.79 -11.19 18.15
C PRO A 8 -32.23 -11.74 16.83
N ARG A 9 -32.03 -10.85 15.86
CA ARG A 9 -31.31 -11.21 14.63
C ARG A 9 -29.87 -11.57 15.00
N PRO A 10 -29.33 -12.70 14.51
CA PRO A 10 -27.93 -13.04 14.74
C PRO A 10 -27.03 -11.95 14.14
N ALA A 11 -25.98 -11.58 14.87
CA ALA A 11 -24.98 -10.65 14.38
C ALA A 11 -24.24 -11.26 13.18
N ALA A 12 -24.07 -10.48 12.11
CA ALA A 12 -23.18 -10.85 11.02
C ALA A 12 -21.74 -10.65 11.49
N LEU A 13 -20.93 -11.68 11.38
CA LEU A 13 -19.49 -11.61 11.57
C LEU A 13 -18.89 -11.03 10.29
N LEU A 14 -18.28 -9.84 10.40
CA LEU A 14 -17.54 -9.23 9.30
C LEU A 14 -16.07 -9.65 9.41
N MET A 15 -15.54 -10.29 8.37
CA MET A 15 -14.12 -10.61 8.23
C MET A 15 -13.56 -9.90 7.02
N SER A 16 -12.29 -9.53 7.09
CA SER A 16 -11.58 -8.83 6.01
C SER A 16 -10.33 -9.60 5.65
N PHE A 17 -10.13 -9.89 4.36
CA PHE A 17 -8.96 -10.58 3.84
C PHE A 17 -8.33 -9.74 2.73
N SER A 18 -7.06 -9.38 2.87
CA SER A 18 -6.31 -8.76 1.78
C SER A 18 -5.97 -9.80 0.73
N THR A 19 -6.18 -9.47 -0.54
CA THR A 19 -5.73 -10.28 -1.66
C THR A 19 -4.25 -10.05 -1.91
N SER A 20 -3.57 -11.03 -2.52
CA SER A 20 -2.25 -10.81 -3.14
C SER A 20 -2.30 -9.66 -4.15
N ALA A 21 -3.51 -9.39 -4.67
CA ALA A 21 -3.78 -8.32 -5.59
C ALA A 21 -4.10 -6.94 -4.94
N GLY A 22 -3.91 -6.77 -3.63
CA GLY A 22 -4.19 -5.51 -2.91
C GLY A 22 -5.68 -5.16 -2.74
N ALA A 23 -6.59 -5.99 -3.23
CA ALA A 23 -8.03 -5.89 -2.99
C ALA A 23 -8.36 -6.38 -1.57
N VAL A 24 -9.53 -6.00 -1.04
CA VAL A 24 -10.01 -6.44 0.26
C VAL A 24 -11.28 -7.27 0.06
N VAL A 25 -11.26 -8.52 0.49
CA VAL A 25 -12.43 -9.38 0.51
C VAL A 25 -13.13 -9.20 1.86
N GLU A 26 -14.29 -8.54 1.85
CA GLU A 26 -15.15 -8.48 3.02
C GLU A 26 -16.13 -9.66 3.00
N VAL A 27 -16.15 -10.40 4.10
CA VAL A 27 -17.01 -11.56 4.27
C VAL A 27 -17.99 -11.27 5.40
N SER A 28 -19.27 -11.26 5.06
CA SER A 28 -20.36 -11.17 6.03
C SER A 28 -20.95 -12.57 6.22
N ALA A 29 -20.54 -13.25 7.28
CA ALA A 29 -21.07 -14.58 7.63
C ALA A 29 -22.03 -14.48 8.83
N VAL A 30 -23.11 -15.26 8.82
CA VAL A 30 -23.96 -15.40 10.01
C VAL A 30 -23.39 -16.56 10.84
N ASP A 31 -23.00 -16.29 12.08
CA ASP A 31 -22.46 -17.32 12.98
C ASP A 31 -23.57 -18.30 13.41
N ARG A 32 -23.77 -19.32 12.58
CA ARG A 32 -24.56 -20.51 12.87
C ARG A 32 -23.83 -21.70 12.27
N SER A 33 -23.83 -22.81 13.00
CA SER A 33 -23.12 -24.06 12.63
C SER A 33 -23.49 -24.65 11.27
N SER A 34 -24.51 -24.14 10.59
CA SER A 34 -25.01 -24.63 9.31
C SER A 34 -25.71 -23.58 8.44
N ALA A 35 -25.48 -22.28 8.63
CA ALA A 35 -26.10 -21.27 7.77
C ALA A 35 -25.36 -21.11 6.43
N PRO A 36 -26.07 -20.77 5.34
CA PRO A 36 -25.42 -20.32 4.11
C PRO A 36 -24.61 -19.06 4.42
N TYR A 37 -23.37 -19.01 3.94
CA TYR A 37 -22.56 -17.80 3.97
C TYR A 37 -22.45 -17.21 2.57
N ARG A 38 -22.27 -15.89 2.52
CA ARG A 38 -21.92 -15.16 1.30
C ARG A 38 -20.76 -14.23 1.60
N TRP A 39 -19.93 -14.00 0.60
CA TRP A 39 -18.92 -12.97 0.62
C TRP A 39 -18.98 -12.19 -0.68
N THR A 40 -18.55 -10.93 -0.61
CA THR A 40 -18.41 -10.05 -1.77
C THR A 40 -17.05 -9.39 -1.63
N CYS A 41 -16.16 -9.56 -2.60
CA CYS A 41 -14.87 -8.88 -2.56
C CYS A 41 -14.98 -7.43 -3.06
N SER A 42 -14.00 -6.58 -2.75
CA SER A 42 -13.94 -5.20 -3.24
C SER A 42 -13.84 -5.08 -4.76
N ALA A 43 -13.56 -6.20 -5.46
CA ALA A 43 -13.65 -6.31 -6.90
C ALA A 43 -15.07 -6.63 -7.41
N GLY A 44 -16.07 -6.77 -6.54
CA GLY A 44 -17.45 -7.07 -6.92
C GLY A 44 -17.70 -8.53 -7.33
N HIS A 45 -16.78 -9.45 -7.02
CA HIS A 45 -17.07 -10.88 -7.14
C HIS A 45 -17.85 -11.34 -5.91
N ASP A 46 -18.93 -12.07 -6.16
CA ASP A 46 -19.71 -12.72 -5.12
C ASP A 46 -19.37 -14.20 -5.05
N GLY A 47 -19.32 -14.75 -3.84
CA GLY A 47 -19.24 -16.17 -3.60
C GLY A 47 -19.98 -16.57 -2.34
N GLY A 48 -20.09 -17.88 -2.15
CA GLY A 48 -20.82 -18.43 -1.02
C GLY A 48 -21.19 -19.88 -1.25
N ARG A 49 -21.46 -20.58 -0.14
CA ARG A 49 -21.96 -21.95 -0.18
C ARG A 49 -23.23 -22.05 0.64
N ALA A 50 -24.12 -22.95 0.20
CA ALA A 50 -25.40 -23.17 0.85
C ALA A 50 -25.26 -23.66 2.31
N TYR A 51 -24.18 -24.39 2.61
CA TYR A 51 -23.91 -24.95 3.95
C TYR A 51 -22.40 -25.12 4.17
N ALA A 52 -21.81 -24.44 5.17
CA ALA A 52 -20.48 -24.73 5.70
C ALA A 52 -20.30 -24.08 7.09
N SER A 53 -19.33 -24.57 7.89
CA SER A 53 -18.95 -23.91 9.14
C SER A 53 -18.06 -22.68 8.87
N LEU A 54 -17.98 -21.75 9.84
CA LEU A 54 -17.17 -20.53 9.74
C LEU A 54 -15.70 -20.76 9.33
N PRO A 55 -14.99 -21.81 9.81
CA PRO A 55 -13.64 -22.11 9.34
C PRO A 55 -13.55 -22.34 7.82
N PHE A 56 -14.49 -23.09 7.23
CA PHE A 56 -14.51 -23.30 5.78
C PHE A 56 -14.84 -22.01 5.02
N CYS A 57 -15.72 -21.16 5.57
CA CYS A 57 -16.00 -19.85 5.01
C CYS A 57 -14.73 -18.97 4.97
N ARG A 58 -13.92 -19.05 6.03
CA ARG A 58 -12.64 -18.34 6.11
C ARG A 58 -11.66 -18.85 5.07
N ASP A 59 -11.54 -20.16 4.91
CA ASP A 59 -10.61 -20.76 3.95
C ASP A 59 -11.04 -20.53 2.49
N ASP A 60 -12.33 -20.61 2.17
CA ASP A 60 -12.88 -20.34 0.84
C ASP A 60 -12.71 -18.86 0.47
N ALA A 61 -12.97 -17.95 1.40
CA ALA A 61 -12.73 -16.52 1.20
C ALA A 61 -11.24 -16.19 1.07
N LYS A 62 -10.38 -16.86 1.84
CA LYS A 62 -8.92 -16.72 1.75
C LYS A 62 -8.38 -17.29 0.43
N ALA A 63 -8.92 -18.41 -0.05
CA ALA A 63 -8.59 -18.98 -1.35
C ALA A 63 -9.02 -18.03 -2.48
N HIS A 64 -10.27 -17.52 -2.45
CA HIS A 64 -10.71 -16.51 -3.40
C HIS A 64 -9.86 -15.24 -3.31
N ALA A 65 -9.50 -14.78 -2.11
CA ALA A 65 -8.61 -13.65 -1.95
C ALA A 65 -7.24 -13.91 -2.59
N GLY A 66 -6.73 -15.14 -2.56
CA GLY A 66 -5.51 -15.53 -3.27
C GLY A 66 -5.63 -15.50 -4.80
N GLU A 67 -6.82 -15.72 -5.34
CA GLU A 67 -7.10 -15.86 -6.78
C GLU A 67 -7.81 -14.64 -7.40
N CYS A 68 -8.31 -13.72 -6.58
CA CYS A 68 -9.10 -12.59 -7.02
C CYS A 68 -8.21 -11.52 -7.66
N LEU A 69 -8.05 -11.62 -8.97
CA LEU A 69 -7.27 -10.71 -9.81
C LEU A 69 -7.93 -9.34 -10.06
N GLY A 70 -9.00 -9.00 -9.34
CA GLY A 70 -9.72 -7.73 -9.49
C GLY A 70 -10.54 -7.62 -10.78
N VAL A 71 -11.50 -6.67 -10.80
CA VAL A 71 -12.11 -6.20 -12.05
C VAL A 71 -11.02 -5.53 -12.87
N ALA A 72 -11.03 -5.79 -14.18
CA ALA A 72 -10.13 -5.12 -15.09
C ALA A 72 -10.24 -3.60 -14.91
N PRO A 73 -9.15 -2.87 -14.61
CA PRO A 73 -9.24 -1.44 -14.49
C PRO A 73 -9.74 -0.86 -15.82
N ASP A 74 -10.59 0.17 -15.72
CA ASP A 74 -11.14 0.86 -16.89
C ASP A 74 -9.99 1.25 -17.84
N PRO A 75 -9.98 0.78 -19.09
CA PRO A 75 -8.94 1.10 -20.06
C PRO A 75 -8.70 2.60 -20.23
N ALA A 76 -9.76 3.43 -20.10
CA ALA A 76 -9.63 4.88 -20.18
C ALA A 76 -8.88 5.47 -18.98
N VAL A 77 -9.06 4.89 -17.79
CA VAL A 77 -8.31 5.29 -16.58
C VAL A 77 -6.86 4.84 -16.71
N VAL A 78 -6.61 3.60 -17.12
CA VAL A 78 -5.26 3.07 -17.34
C VAL A 78 -4.48 3.94 -18.32
N GLU A 79 -5.11 4.35 -19.41
CA GLU A 79 -4.47 5.20 -20.41
C GLU A 79 -4.11 6.59 -19.87
N LYS A 80 -5.01 7.22 -19.08
CA LYS A 80 -4.71 8.50 -18.42
C LYS A 80 -3.51 8.38 -17.48
N VAL A 81 -3.47 7.33 -16.66
CA VAL A 81 -2.37 7.08 -15.73
C VAL A 81 -1.07 6.80 -16.48
N ARG A 82 -1.12 5.96 -17.52
CA ARG A 82 0.04 5.66 -18.38
C ARG A 82 0.66 6.93 -18.95
N VAL A 83 -0.16 7.80 -19.54
CA VAL A 83 0.30 9.07 -20.12
C VAL A 83 0.86 9.98 -19.03
N ALA A 84 0.15 10.13 -17.91
CA ALA A 84 0.56 11.03 -16.84
C ALA A 84 1.90 10.62 -16.20
N LEU A 85 2.14 9.32 -16.03
CA LEU A 85 3.40 8.79 -15.47
C LEU A 85 4.51 8.62 -16.53
N GLY A 86 4.20 8.84 -17.81
CA GLY A 86 5.17 8.73 -18.91
C GLY A 86 5.56 7.29 -19.27
N TYR A 87 4.69 6.31 -18.99
CA TYR A 87 4.92 4.93 -19.40
C TYR A 87 4.75 4.74 -20.92
N ARG A 88 5.46 3.75 -21.49
CA ARG A 88 5.37 3.40 -22.91
C ARG A 88 3.97 2.92 -23.30
N ALA A 89 3.58 3.14 -24.55
CA ALA A 89 2.32 2.63 -25.10
C ALA A 89 2.23 1.11 -24.91
N GLY A 90 1.05 0.62 -24.51
CA GLY A 90 0.83 -0.79 -24.20
C GLY A 90 1.18 -1.21 -22.75
N TRP A 91 1.73 -0.31 -21.94
CA TRP A 91 1.86 -0.55 -20.50
C TRP A 91 0.48 -0.73 -19.85
N LYS A 92 0.42 -1.62 -18.85
CA LYS A 92 -0.77 -1.92 -18.05
C LYS A 92 -0.36 -2.36 -16.64
N PRO A 93 -1.19 -2.14 -15.61
CA PRO A 93 -0.97 -2.66 -14.27
C PRO A 93 -0.75 -4.18 -14.26
N ASN A 94 0.25 -4.63 -13.51
CA ASN A 94 0.54 -6.04 -13.29
C ASN A 94 -0.35 -6.61 -12.17
N ARG A 95 -1.46 -7.22 -12.57
CA ARG A 95 -2.44 -7.80 -11.63
C ARG A 95 -1.88 -8.92 -10.75
N HIS A 96 -0.82 -9.60 -11.19
CA HIS A 96 -0.17 -10.63 -10.38
C HIS A 96 0.59 -10.06 -9.17
N LEU A 97 0.92 -8.77 -9.22
CA LEU A 97 1.53 -8.02 -8.10
C LEU A 97 0.50 -7.17 -7.34
N GLY A 98 -0.78 -7.27 -7.70
CA GLY A 98 -1.83 -6.45 -7.10
C GLY A 98 -1.90 -5.02 -7.51
N GLU A 99 -1.32 -4.70 -8.65
CA GLU A 99 -1.46 -3.37 -9.19
C GLU A 99 -2.89 -3.14 -9.69
N ILE A 100 -3.40 -1.97 -9.37
CA ILE A 100 -4.63 -1.40 -9.91
C ILE A 100 -4.29 -0.07 -10.59
N ALA A 101 -5.24 0.55 -11.29
CA ALA A 101 -4.94 1.79 -12.03
C ALA A 101 -4.36 2.92 -11.16
N THR A 102 -4.66 2.93 -9.86
CA THR A 102 -4.25 3.99 -8.92
C THR A 102 -3.21 3.54 -7.90
N ARG A 103 -2.73 2.30 -7.95
CA ARG A 103 -1.66 1.79 -7.08
C ARG A 103 -0.78 0.82 -7.85
N LEU A 104 0.47 1.22 -8.07
CA LEU A 104 1.45 0.55 -8.93
C LEU A 104 2.69 0.20 -8.13
N THR A 105 3.36 -0.89 -8.50
CA THR A 105 4.61 -1.31 -7.86
C THR A 105 5.75 -1.17 -8.87
N VAL A 106 6.89 -0.66 -8.43
CA VAL A 106 8.12 -0.65 -9.24
C VAL A 106 9.18 -1.50 -8.54
N TRP A 107 10.11 -2.04 -9.33
CA TRP A 107 11.07 -3.03 -8.83
C TRP A 107 12.28 -2.41 -8.15
N SER A 108 12.48 -1.10 -8.29
CA SER A 108 13.63 -0.44 -7.70
C SER A 108 13.39 1.02 -7.34
N GLN A 109 14.20 1.50 -6.41
CA GLN A 109 14.32 2.91 -6.06
C GLN A 109 14.73 3.78 -7.27
N VAL A 110 15.47 3.21 -8.24
CA VAL A 110 15.86 3.91 -9.47
C VAL A 110 14.66 4.14 -10.37
N GLU A 111 13.82 3.11 -10.59
CA GLU A 111 12.58 3.25 -11.37
C GLU A 111 11.61 4.25 -10.70
N LEU A 112 11.47 4.18 -9.38
CA LEU A 112 10.67 5.15 -8.64
C LEU A 112 11.22 6.58 -8.81
N ASN A 113 12.55 6.73 -8.71
CA ASN A 113 13.21 8.01 -8.89
C ASN A 113 13.01 8.56 -10.31
N GLU A 114 13.09 7.74 -11.35
CA GLU A 114 12.83 8.18 -12.73
C GLU A 114 11.42 8.72 -12.92
N ILE A 115 10.42 8.13 -12.26
CA ILE A 115 9.05 8.63 -12.29
C ILE A 115 8.98 9.96 -11.52
N PHE A 116 9.53 10.00 -10.30
CA PHE A 116 9.54 11.19 -9.46
C PHE A 116 10.24 12.39 -10.12
N GLU A 117 11.39 12.18 -10.76
CA GLU A 117 12.11 13.20 -11.52
C GLU A 117 11.30 13.72 -12.71
N ARG A 118 10.53 12.84 -13.35
CA ARG A 118 9.74 13.16 -14.53
C ARG A 118 8.46 13.94 -14.21
N VAL A 119 7.75 13.54 -13.15
CA VAL A 119 6.38 14.03 -12.89
C VAL A 119 6.23 14.74 -11.54
N GLY A 120 7.27 14.75 -10.72
CA GLY A 120 7.20 15.22 -9.34
C GLY A 120 6.27 14.35 -8.49
N GLY A 121 5.72 14.95 -7.44
CA GLY A 121 4.74 14.30 -6.55
C GLY A 121 5.11 14.42 -5.08
N THR A 122 4.30 13.79 -4.23
CA THR A 122 4.54 13.73 -2.79
C THR A 122 5.11 12.38 -2.43
N VAL A 123 6.26 12.37 -1.78
CA VAL A 123 6.91 11.16 -1.28
C VAL A 123 6.61 11.00 0.22
N THR A 124 6.22 9.80 0.61
CA THR A 124 6.02 9.37 2.01
C THR A 124 6.65 7.99 2.23
N THR A 125 6.89 7.64 3.49
CA THR A 125 7.34 6.29 3.87
C THR A 125 6.44 5.70 4.95
N ARG A 126 6.44 4.37 5.04
CA ARG A 126 5.89 3.64 6.19
C ARG A 126 6.60 2.29 6.35
N GLU A 127 6.64 1.81 7.57
CA GLU A 127 7.06 0.44 7.87
C GLU A 127 5.94 -0.53 7.49
N VAL A 128 6.31 -1.61 6.80
CA VAL A 128 5.40 -2.67 6.36
C VAL A 128 6.02 -4.02 6.63
N GLU A 129 5.21 -4.96 7.12
CA GLU A 129 5.61 -6.37 7.14
C GLU A 129 5.31 -6.96 5.75
N ARG A 130 6.32 -7.62 5.18
CA ARG A 130 6.23 -8.37 3.92
C ARG A 130 6.38 -9.86 4.19
N SER A 131 5.92 -10.66 3.25
CA SER A 131 6.08 -12.11 3.28
C SER A 131 6.41 -12.65 1.90
N THR A 132 7.13 -13.77 1.84
CA THR A 132 7.30 -14.49 0.58
C THR A 132 5.94 -14.95 0.06
N SER A 133 5.83 -15.20 -1.25
CA SER A 133 4.56 -15.62 -1.86
C SER A 133 4.02 -16.93 -1.30
N ASP A 134 4.90 -17.78 -0.76
CA ASP A 134 4.56 -19.03 -0.08
C ASP A 134 4.38 -18.88 1.44
N GLY A 135 4.56 -17.66 1.98
CA GLY A 135 4.45 -17.35 3.40
C GLY A 135 5.53 -17.98 4.28
N SER A 136 6.60 -18.52 3.69
CA SER A 136 7.67 -19.20 4.41
C SER A 136 8.58 -18.25 5.21
N SER A 137 8.68 -16.98 4.83
CA SER A 137 9.35 -15.95 5.63
C SER A 137 8.55 -14.65 5.67
N THR A 138 8.80 -13.87 6.73
CA THR A 138 8.37 -12.47 6.84
C THR A 138 9.56 -11.58 7.17
N TRP A 139 9.48 -10.31 6.77
CA TRP A 139 10.47 -9.30 7.09
C TRP A 139 9.82 -7.92 7.19
N MET A 140 10.48 -7.01 7.88
CA MET A 140 10.12 -5.60 7.89
C MET A 140 10.81 -4.90 6.72
N ALA A 141 10.05 -4.07 6.02
CA ALA A 141 10.54 -3.21 4.96
C ALA A 141 9.99 -1.78 5.14
N THR A 142 10.73 -0.79 4.66
CA THR A 142 10.25 0.58 4.51
C THR A 142 9.66 0.74 3.11
N GLU A 143 8.33 0.87 3.00
CA GLU A 143 7.66 1.18 1.73
C GLU A 143 7.80 2.68 1.45
N ILE A 144 8.42 3.06 0.33
CA ILE A 144 8.34 4.42 -0.21
C ILE A 144 7.12 4.48 -1.13
N THR A 145 6.26 5.48 -0.90
CA THR A 145 5.14 5.81 -1.78
C THR A 145 5.36 7.17 -2.44
N LEU A 146 5.37 7.18 -3.77
CA LEU A 146 5.22 8.38 -4.57
C LEU A 146 3.75 8.57 -4.93
N THR A 147 3.15 9.67 -4.47
CA THR A 147 1.78 10.06 -4.83
C THR A 147 1.80 11.14 -5.90
N VAL A 148 1.19 10.84 -7.05
CA VAL A 148 1.03 11.74 -8.20
C VAL A 148 -0.45 12.02 -8.43
N VAL A 149 -0.83 13.30 -8.52
CA VAL A 149 -2.22 13.66 -8.83
C VAL A 149 -2.43 13.64 -10.34
N VAL A 150 -3.20 12.67 -10.84
CA VAL A 150 -3.50 12.51 -12.26
C VAL A 150 -4.84 13.19 -12.60
N PRO A 151 -4.86 14.16 -13.55
CA PRO A 151 -6.08 14.86 -13.93
C PRO A 151 -7.22 13.92 -14.36
N GLY A 152 -8.38 14.07 -13.73
CA GLY A 152 -9.57 13.27 -14.02
C GLY A 152 -9.47 11.80 -13.59
N VAL A 153 -8.48 11.44 -12.75
CA VAL A 153 -8.36 10.15 -12.07
C VAL A 153 -8.25 10.37 -10.55
N GLY A 154 -7.42 11.31 -10.11
CA GLY A 154 -7.14 11.57 -8.69
C GLY A 154 -5.72 11.11 -8.30
N PRO A 155 -5.46 10.84 -7.01
CA PRO A 155 -4.15 10.38 -6.56
C PRO A 155 -3.84 8.98 -7.11
N VAL A 156 -2.62 8.82 -7.61
CA VAL A 156 -2.03 7.56 -8.02
C VAL A 156 -0.78 7.33 -7.18
N GLU A 157 -0.73 6.17 -6.54
CA GLU A 157 0.40 5.72 -5.73
C GLU A 157 1.32 4.84 -6.58
N VAL A 158 2.61 5.14 -6.56
CA VAL A 158 3.66 4.27 -7.09
C VAL A 158 4.56 3.90 -5.90
N VAL A 159 4.69 2.61 -5.64
CA VAL A 159 5.38 2.12 -4.44
C VAL A 159 6.61 1.29 -4.80
N THR A 160 7.62 1.37 -3.95
CA THR A 160 8.75 0.44 -3.91
C THR A 160 9.08 0.18 -2.45
N ASP A 161 9.55 -1.03 -2.16
CA ASP A 161 10.07 -1.35 -0.84
C ASP A 161 11.58 -1.06 -0.78
N ILE A 162 12.03 -0.69 0.40
CA ILE A 162 13.43 -0.66 0.81
C ILE A 162 13.56 -1.64 1.97
N GLU A 163 14.53 -2.53 1.91
CA GLU A 163 14.96 -3.26 3.11
C GLU A 163 16.22 -2.57 3.63
N ASP A 164 16.40 -2.49 4.94
CA ASP A 164 17.58 -1.84 5.53
C ASP A 164 18.80 -2.76 5.53
N ASP A 165 18.96 -3.64 4.52
CA ASP A 165 20.09 -4.56 4.44
C ASP A 165 21.23 -3.99 3.56
N PRO A 166 22.30 -3.45 4.15
CA PRO A 166 23.39 -2.82 3.40
C PRO A 166 24.10 -3.77 2.40
N GLU A 167 23.94 -5.09 2.52
CA GLU A 167 24.55 -6.06 1.60
C GLU A 167 23.79 -6.19 0.26
N HIS A 168 22.51 -5.79 0.20
CA HIS A 168 21.64 -6.01 -0.96
C HIS A 168 21.55 -4.82 -1.95
N GLY A 169 22.51 -3.89 -1.88
CA GLY A 169 22.71 -2.90 -2.95
C GLY A 169 21.71 -1.73 -2.95
N TYR A 170 21.16 -1.39 -1.78
CA TYR A 170 20.29 -0.23 -1.64
C TYR A 170 20.99 1.08 -2.00
N ARG A 171 20.32 1.89 -2.81
CA ARG A 171 20.77 3.21 -3.19
C ARG A 171 20.13 4.25 -2.29
N THR A 172 20.83 4.56 -1.20
CA THR A 172 20.46 5.69 -0.34
C THR A 172 20.75 7.05 -0.99
N ASP A 173 21.46 7.06 -2.12
CA ASP A 173 21.92 8.24 -2.83
C ASP A 173 20.98 8.70 -3.96
N VAL A 174 19.82 8.07 -4.16
CA VAL A 174 18.82 8.56 -5.12
C VAL A 174 17.91 9.61 -4.49
N PRO A 175 17.57 10.70 -5.20
CA PRO A 175 16.78 11.81 -4.66
C PRO A 175 15.46 11.40 -4.01
N VAL A 176 14.68 10.50 -4.63
CA VAL A 176 13.39 10.06 -4.06
C VAL A 176 13.55 9.44 -2.67
N VAL A 177 14.62 8.66 -2.43
CA VAL A 177 14.92 8.03 -1.14
C VAL A 177 15.35 9.08 -0.13
N ALA A 178 16.25 9.99 -0.51
CA ALA A 178 16.72 11.06 0.38
C ALA A 178 15.57 12.00 0.81
N VAL A 179 14.64 12.33 -0.09
CA VAL A 179 13.43 13.09 0.25
C VAL A 179 12.55 12.32 1.24
N ALA A 180 12.33 11.02 0.98
CA ALA A 180 11.50 10.18 1.83
C ALA A 180 12.05 10.13 3.27
N ARG A 181 13.35 9.85 3.40
CA ARG A 181 14.07 9.79 4.69
C ARG A 181 14.10 11.15 5.39
N TYR A 182 14.38 12.23 4.67
CA TYR A 182 14.35 13.59 5.23
C TYR A 182 12.98 13.93 5.83
N ARG A 183 11.89 13.64 5.11
CA ARG A 183 10.52 13.94 5.58
C ARG A 183 10.13 13.09 6.78
N ALA A 184 10.50 11.81 6.79
CA ALA A 184 10.28 10.92 7.92
C ALA A 184 11.05 11.41 9.16
N ALA A 185 12.34 11.73 9.01
CA ALA A 185 13.17 12.28 10.07
C ALA A 185 12.61 13.63 10.58
N ALA A 186 12.21 14.54 9.70
CA ALA A 186 11.61 15.82 10.09
C ALA A 186 10.31 15.63 10.88
N ALA A 187 9.45 14.66 10.50
CA ALA A 187 8.24 14.34 11.24
C ALA A 187 8.55 13.76 12.63
N HIS A 188 9.53 12.86 12.72
CA HIS A 188 9.96 12.25 13.97
C HIS A 188 10.56 13.30 14.93
N CYS A 189 11.43 14.18 14.43
CA CYS A 189 12.00 15.27 15.22
C CYS A 189 10.91 16.22 15.76
N ARG A 190 9.87 16.54 14.96
CA ARG A 190 8.73 17.32 15.45
C ARG A 190 7.95 16.62 16.57
N ALA A 191 7.78 15.30 16.48
CA ALA A 191 7.10 14.53 17.52
C ALA A 191 7.92 14.53 18.83
N LEU A 192 9.21 14.23 18.76
CA LEU A 192 10.12 14.24 19.91
C LEU A 192 10.18 15.62 20.58
N ALA A 193 10.27 16.68 19.77
CA ALA A 193 10.25 18.06 20.27
C ALA A 193 8.92 18.42 20.96
N ALA A 194 7.78 17.91 20.47
CA ALA A 194 6.48 18.10 21.11
C ALA A 194 6.40 17.38 22.47
N ASP A 195 7.12 16.27 22.62
CA ASP A 195 7.22 15.50 23.87
C ASP A 195 8.33 16.05 24.81
N GLY A 196 9.10 17.05 24.38
CA GLY A 196 10.20 17.64 25.14
C GLY A 196 11.48 16.79 25.14
N ASP A 197 11.56 15.76 24.29
CA ASP A 197 12.75 14.92 24.10
C ASP A 197 13.72 15.54 23.10
N PHE A 198 14.50 16.50 23.57
CA PHE A 198 15.51 17.18 22.74
C PHE A 198 16.75 16.32 22.49
N ASP A 199 17.09 15.40 23.39
CA ASP A 199 18.23 14.49 23.20
C ASP A 199 17.93 13.48 22.10
N GLY A 200 16.69 12.95 22.05
CA GLY A 200 16.21 12.11 20.95
C GLY A 200 16.19 12.82 19.60
N CYS A 201 16.04 14.16 19.57
CA CYS A 201 16.07 14.93 18.33
C CYS A 201 17.44 14.93 17.64
N LEU A 202 18.55 14.84 18.38
CA LEU A 202 19.90 14.96 17.84
C LEU A 202 20.22 13.94 16.72
N PRO A 203 20.08 12.62 16.93
CA PRO A 203 20.34 11.64 15.85
C PRO A 203 19.39 11.82 14.65
N VAL A 204 18.16 12.30 14.88
CA VAL A 204 17.20 12.58 13.82
C VAL A 204 17.62 13.80 12.98
N GLN A 205 18.22 14.82 13.62
CA GLN A 205 18.77 15.97 12.93
C GLN A 205 20.01 15.61 12.10
N ASP A 206 20.86 14.70 12.59
CA ASP A 206 22.00 14.17 11.82
C ASP A 206 21.54 13.46 10.55
N GLU A 207 20.48 12.65 10.64
CA GLU A 207 19.84 12.00 9.49
C GLU A 207 19.29 13.05 8.49
N MET A 208 18.62 14.08 8.98
CA MET A 208 18.16 15.20 8.14
C MET A 208 19.32 15.92 7.45
N ALA A 209 20.45 16.15 8.15
CA ALA A 209 21.63 16.79 7.60
C ALA A 209 22.30 15.93 6.52
N MET A 210 22.40 14.62 6.74
CA MET A 210 22.89 13.67 5.75
C MET A 210 22.02 13.68 4.47
N CYS A 211 20.70 13.61 4.61
CA CYS A 211 19.78 13.68 3.47
C CYS A 211 19.92 15.00 2.70
N ARG A 212 20.10 16.13 3.40
CA ARG A 212 20.38 17.43 2.77
C ARG A 212 21.66 17.41 1.94
N CYS A 213 22.75 16.84 2.47
CA CYS A 213 24.00 16.69 1.73
C CYS A 213 23.85 15.83 0.46
N GLN A 214 23.06 14.74 0.53
CA GLN A 214 22.77 13.90 -0.63
C GLN A 214 22.00 14.67 -1.70
N LEU A 215 20.96 15.41 -1.29
CA LEU A 215 20.15 16.23 -2.20
C LEU A 215 20.94 17.40 -2.79
N GLU A 216 21.82 18.03 -2.01
CA GLU A 216 22.72 19.08 -2.50
C GLU A 216 23.67 18.55 -3.59
N ARG A 217 24.28 17.37 -3.38
CA ARG A 217 25.12 16.72 -4.39
C ARG A 217 24.36 16.37 -5.66
N ALA A 218 23.07 16.05 -5.54
CA ALA A 218 22.18 15.81 -6.68
C ALA A 218 21.67 17.10 -7.35
N GLY A 219 21.95 18.28 -6.79
CA GLY A 219 21.37 19.54 -7.25
C GLY A 219 19.87 19.66 -6.99
N ARG A 220 19.35 18.91 -6.01
CA ARG A 220 17.91 18.70 -5.74
C ARG A 220 17.43 19.22 -4.39
N LEU A 221 18.05 20.28 -3.85
CA LEU A 221 17.58 20.91 -2.61
C LEU A 221 16.18 21.53 -2.74
N ASP A 222 15.72 21.79 -3.97
CA ASP A 222 14.35 22.24 -4.27
C ASP A 222 13.27 21.29 -3.74
N LEU A 223 13.60 20.00 -3.59
CA LEU A 223 12.63 18.98 -3.19
C LEU A 223 12.25 19.02 -1.70
N ILE A 224 13.03 19.72 -0.89
CA ILE A 224 12.86 19.80 0.57
C ILE A 224 12.67 21.25 1.08
N GLY A 225 12.53 22.24 0.20
CA GLY A 225 12.16 23.62 0.56
C GLY A 225 10.92 24.09 -0.23
N ALA A 226 9.95 24.84 0.31
CA ALA A 226 9.80 25.48 1.62
C ALA A 226 8.89 24.66 2.55
N ALA A 227 9.43 24.26 3.70
CA ALA A 227 8.66 23.85 4.88
C ALA A 227 8.66 24.99 5.90
#